data_AF-E9GZ26-F1
#
_entry.id   AF-E9GZ26-F1
#
_cell.length_a   1.000
_cell.length_b   1.000
_cell.length_c   1.000
_cell.angle_alpha   90.00
_cell.angle_beta   90.00
_cell.angle_gamma   90.00
#
_symmetry.space_group_name_H-M   'P 1'
#
loop_
_entity.id
_entity.type
_entity.pdbx_description
1 polymer ?
#
loop_
_entity_poly.entity_id
_entity_poly.type
_entity_poly.pdbx_seq_one_letter_code
_entity_poly.pdbx_strand_id
1 'polypeptide(L)'
;MPRPIVVKCHLTTHKDEGIEIRRFHYPFLNIPSVAVLKDYVRTLYTQLKGEKLEFLYLDDDNERVVFSTDDELELAWLEVTESEDPKQQLQLYVCVSSGQHGQ
;
A
#
# COMPACT_ATOMS: atom_id res chain seq x y z
N MET A 1 21.94 7.87 6.68
CA MET A 1 21.06 7.14 7.62
C MET A 1 19.75 6.90 6.89
N PRO A 2 19.31 5.65 6.71
CA PRO A 2 18.01 5.37 6.08
C PRO A 2 16.90 6.02 6.92
N ARG A 3 16.02 6.77 6.25
CA ARG A 3 14.92 7.49 6.91
C ARG A 3 13.73 6.53 7.06
N PRO A 4 13.00 6.57 8.18
CA PRO A 4 11.75 5.82 8.31
C PRO A 4 10.76 6.33 7.26
N ILE A 5 10.09 5.41 6.58
CA ILE A 5 9.15 5.75 5.51
C ILE A 5 7.77 5.92 6.09
N VAL A 6 7.12 7.02 5.70
CA VAL A 6 5.71 7.24 5.98
C VAL A 6 4.92 6.56 4.87
N VAL A 7 4.05 5.63 5.24
CA VAL A 7 3.09 5.01 4.32
C VAL A 7 1.72 5.60 4.59
N LYS A 8 1.11 6.18 3.56
CA LYS A 8 -0.26 6.67 3.58
C LYS A 8 -1.12 5.63 2.87
N CYS A 9 -1.80 4.83 3.67
CA CYS A 9 -2.66 3.77 3.22
C CYS A 9 -4.09 4.28 2.98
N HIS A 10 -4.59 4.07 1.78
CA HIS A 10 -5.92 4.38 1.31
C HIS A 10 -6.70 3.09 1.15
N LEU A 11 -7.52 2.73 2.13
CA LEU A 11 -8.44 1.63 1.97
C LEU A 11 -9.59 2.07 1.09
N THR A 12 -9.78 1.44 -0.06
CA THR A 12 -10.81 1.78 -1.02
C THR A 12 -11.57 0.53 -1.48
N THR A 13 -12.81 0.73 -1.91
CA THR A 13 -13.54 -0.29 -2.67
C THR A 13 -13.29 -0.06 -4.17
N HIS A 14 -13.60 -1.05 -5.02
CA HIS A 14 -13.50 -0.90 -6.49
C HIS A 14 -14.25 0.31 -7.08
N LYS A 15 -15.13 0.96 -6.31
CA LYS A 15 -15.92 2.13 -6.71
C LYS A 15 -15.41 3.46 -6.14
N ASP A 16 -14.26 3.47 -5.47
CA ASP A 16 -13.76 4.63 -4.70
C ASP A 16 -14.74 5.13 -3.62
N GLU A 17 -15.74 4.33 -3.25
CA GLU A 17 -16.68 4.63 -2.17
C GLU A 17 -16.12 4.12 -0.83
N GLY A 18 -16.18 4.97 0.21
CA GLY A 18 -15.82 4.59 1.58
C GLY A 18 -14.33 4.60 1.91
N ILE A 19 -13.59 5.60 1.41
CA ILE A 19 -12.13 5.68 1.58
C ILE A 19 -11.74 5.90 3.07
N GLU A 20 -11.10 4.91 3.69
CA GLU A 20 -10.44 5.09 4.99
C GLU A 20 -8.94 5.36 4.78
N ILE A 21 -8.45 6.50 5.30
CA ILE A 21 -7.05 6.89 5.20
C ILE A 21 -6.35 6.65 6.53
N ARG A 22 -5.32 5.80 6.53
CA ARG A 22 -4.44 5.59 7.69
C ARG A 22 -3.00 5.87 7.31
N ARG A 23 -2.31 6.65 8.14
CA ARG A 23 -0.88 6.91 7.99
C ARG A 23 -0.13 6.14 9.06
N PHE A 24 0.93 5.44 8.68
CA PHE A 24 1.81 4.75 9.61
C PHE A 24 3.27 4.91 9.19
N HIS A 25 4.16 4.89 10.17
CA HIS A 25 5.59 4.77 9.90
C HIS A 25 5.90 3.30 9.74
N TYR A 26 6.50 2.93 8.61
CA TYR A 26 7.02 1.58 8.46
C TYR A 26 8.26 1.45 9.36
N PRO A 27 8.25 0.55 10.36
CA PRO A 27 9.27 0.54 11.40
C PRO A 27 10.60 -0.08 10.93
N PHE A 28 10.61 -0.73 9.77
CA PHE A 28 11.80 -1.39 9.23
C PHE A 28 12.47 -0.52 8.18
N LEU A 29 13.81 -0.55 8.18
CA LEU A 29 14.64 0.18 7.22
C LEU A 29 14.80 -0.56 5.89
N ASN A 30 14.43 -1.84 5.85
CA ASN A 30 14.49 -2.67 4.65
C ASN A 30 13.12 -2.70 3.96
N ILE A 31 13.16 -2.81 2.63
CA ILE A 31 11.97 -3.01 1.79
C ILE A 31 11.36 -4.36 2.15
N PRO A 32 10.08 -4.42 2.56
CA PRO A 32 9.41 -5.69 2.82
C PRO A 32 9.05 -6.39 1.53
N SER A 33 8.83 -7.71 1.61
CA SER A 33 8.12 -8.41 0.54
C SER A 33 6.64 -8.01 0.53
N VAL A 34 5.99 -8.15 -0.62
CA VAL A 34 4.55 -7.92 -0.80
C VAL A 34 3.75 -8.74 0.20
N ALA A 35 4.17 -9.98 0.49
CA ALA A 35 3.51 -10.83 1.46
C ALA A 35 3.55 -10.23 2.89
N VAL A 36 4.69 -9.70 3.32
CA VAL A 36 4.85 -9.07 4.64
C VAL A 36 4.05 -7.78 4.72
N LEU A 37 4.08 -6.96 3.67
CA LEU A 37 3.26 -5.74 3.61
C LEU A 37 1.77 -6.06 3.66
N LYS A 38 1.32 -7.10 2.95
CA LYS A 38 -0.06 -7.61 2.98
C LYS A 38 -0.49 -8.04 4.38
N ASP A 39 0.34 -8.80 5.07
CA ASP A 39 0.05 -9.22 6.43
C ASP A 39 -0.03 -8.02 7.38
N TYR A 40 0.93 -7.10 7.29
CA TYR A 40 0.94 -5.89 8.11
C TYR A 40 -0.32 -5.04 7.90
N VAL A 41 -0.73 -4.77 6.65
CA VAL A 41 -1.97 -4.06 6.35
C VAL A 41 -3.19 -4.80 6.92
N ARG A 42 -3.25 -6.13 6.86
CA ARG A 42 -4.34 -6.92 7.48
C ARG A 42 -4.38 -6.78 9.00
N THR A 43 -3.24 -6.61 9.66
CA THR A 43 -3.22 -6.34 11.12
C THR A 43 -3.74 -4.94 11.44
N LEU A 44 -3.50 -3.95 10.57
CA LEU A 44 -4.02 -2.60 10.71
C LEU A 44 -5.53 -2.55 10.46
N TYR A 45 -5.98 -3.20 9.39
CA TYR A 45 -7.38 -3.22 8.96
C TYR A 45 -7.98 -4.60 9.25
N THR A 46 -8.28 -4.87 10.52
CA THR A 46 -8.82 -6.17 10.96
C THR A 46 -10.12 -6.55 10.27
N GLN A 47 -10.88 -5.58 9.77
CA GLN A 47 -12.10 -5.78 8.98
C GLN A 47 -11.85 -6.45 7.61
N LEU A 48 -10.61 -6.45 7.13
CA LEU A 48 -10.21 -7.03 5.86
C LEU A 48 -9.67 -8.47 6.01
N LYS A 49 -9.75 -9.02 7.22
CA LYS A 49 -9.23 -10.36 7.50
C LYS A 49 -10.06 -11.41 6.76
N GLY A 50 -9.44 -12.05 5.76
CA GLY A 50 -10.09 -13.05 4.91
C GLY A 50 -10.40 -12.53 3.49
N GLU A 51 -10.31 -11.22 3.27
CA GLU A 51 -10.55 -10.62 1.96
C GLU A 51 -9.32 -10.71 1.04
N LYS A 52 -9.60 -10.70 -0.26
CA LYS A 52 -8.57 -10.55 -1.30
C LYS A 52 -8.21 -9.07 -1.42
N LEU A 53 -6.95 -8.78 -1.12
CA LEU A 53 -6.39 -7.44 -1.18
C LEU A 53 -5.56 -7.28 -2.44
N GLU A 54 -5.88 -6.22 -3.17
CA GLU A 54 -5.06 -5.72 -4.26
C GLU A 54 -4.39 -4.43 -3.81
N PHE A 55 -3.10 -4.32 -4.08
CA PHE A 55 -2.32 -3.15 -3.70
C PHE A 55 -1.98 -2.36 -4.95
N LEU A 56 -2.14 -1.04 -4.83
CA LEU A 56 -1.80 -0.11 -5.87
C LEU A 56 -0.93 1.00 -5.30
N TYR A 57 -0.04 1.53 -6.10
CA TYR A 57 0.74 2.73 -5.80
C TYR A 57 0.47 3.79 -6.87
N LEU A 58 0.90 5.04 -6.62
CA LEU A 58 0.93 6.06 -7.65
C LEU A 58 2.30 6.06 -8.30
N ASP A 59 2.33 5.95 -9.62
CA ASP A 59 3.55 6.15 -10.39
C ASP A 59 3.83 7.65 -10.63
N ASP A 60 4.87 7.96 -11.42
CA ASP A 60 5.29 9.34 -11.75
C ASP A 60 4.17 10.15 -12.43
N ASP A 61 3.35 9.50 -13.27
CA ASP A 61 2.19 10.11 -13.93
C ASP A 61 0.96 10.27 -12.98
N ASN A 62 1.09 9.91 -11.70
CA ASN A 62 0.02 9.88 -10.70
C ASN A 62 -1.13 8.92 -11.06
N GLU A 63 -0.83 7.87 -11.81
CA GLU A 63 -1.75 6.79 -12.13
C GLU A 63 -1.68 5.68 -11.08
N ARG A 64 -2.83 5.05 -10.78
CA ARG A 64 -2.87 3.94 -9.82
C ARG A 64 -2.44 2.65 -10.52
N VAL A 65 -1.24 2.18 -10.22
CA VAL A 65 -0.68 0.95 -10.77
C VAL A 65 -0.78 -0.17 -9.75
N VAL A 66 -1.38 -1.29 -10.15
CA VAL A 66 -1.46 -2.50 -9.32
C VAL A 66 -0.07 -3.13 -9.27
N PHE A 67 0.39 -3.51 -8.07
CA PHE A 67 1.59 -4.30 -7.90
C PHE A 67 1.29 -5.61 -7.19
N SER A 68 1.93 -6.68 -7.66
CA SER A 68 1.77 -8.04 -7.10
C SER A 68 3.09 -8.73 -6.81
N THR A 69 4.21 -8.17 -7.25
CA THR A 69 5.56 -8.72 -7.08
C THR A 69 6.43 -7.87 -6.17
N ASP A 70 7.46 -8.49 -5.60
CA ASP A 70 8.40 -7.82 -4.71
C ASP A 70 9.22 -6.75 -5.45
N ASP A 71 9.58 -6.99 -6.72
CA ASP A 71 10.27 -6.02 -7.59
C ASP A 71 9.44 -4.74 -7.82
N GLU A 72 8.13 -4.87 -8.10
CA GLU A 72 7.25 -3.70 -8.28
C GLU A 72 7.09 -2.91 -6.98
N LEU A 73 7.00 -3.59 -5.84
CA LEU A 73 6.99 -2.94 -4.53
C LEU A 73 8.31 -2.21 -4.26
N GLU A 74 9.45 -2.83 -4.58
CA GLU A 74 10.76 -2.22 -4.46
C GLU A 74 10.87 -0.93 -5.27
N LEU A 75 10.40 -0.92 -6.52
CA LEU A 75 10.37 0.30 -7.35
C LEU A 75 9.59 1.42 -6.67
N ALA A 76 8.34 1.16 -6.29
CA ALA A 76 7.48 2.15 -5.61
C ALA A 76 8.09 2.66 -4.29
N TRP A 77 8.82 1.78 -3.59
CA TRP A 77 9.47 2.09 -2.33
C TRP A 77 10.72 2.96 -2.53
N LEU A 78 11.51 2.64 -3.56
CA LEU A 78 12.72 3.39 -3.92
C LEU A 78 12.38 4.82 -4.30
N GLU A 79 11.33 5.03 -5.10
CA GLU A 79 10.84 6.37 -5.46
C GLU A 79 10.59 7.27 -4.24
N VAL A 80 10.10 6.70 -3.15
CA VAL A 80 9.86 7.43 -1.90
C VAL A 80 11.14 7.65 -1.11
N THR A 81 12.04 6.67 -1.07
CA THR A 81 13.29 6.76 -0.30
C THR A 81 14.36 7.63 -0.94
N GLU A 82 14.40 7.67 -2.27
CA GLU A 82 15.37 8.44 -3.05
C GLU A 82 14.90 9.87 -3.30
N SER A 83 13.62 10.17 -3.03
CA SER A 83 13.08 11.52 -3.13
C SER A 83 13.77 12.49 -2.17
N GLU A 84 14.13 13.67 -2.68
CA GLU A 84 14.67 14.76 -1.87
C GLU A 84 13.58 15.42 -0.99
N ASP A 85 12.30 15.20 -1.31
CA ASP A 85 11.20 15.78 -0.54
C ASP A 85 11.03 15.06 0.81
N PRO A 86 11.22 15.75 1.95
CA PRO A 86 11.16 15.13 3.27
C PRO A 86 9.72 14.77 3.69
N LYS A 87 8.71 15.21 2.94
CA LYS A 87 7.31 14.89 3.16
C LYS A 87 6.83 13.79 2.21
N GLN A 88 7.68 13.28 1.32
CA GLN A 88 7.32 12.18 0.42
C GLN A 88 6.84 10.98 1.23
N GLN A 89 5.71 10.42 0.83
CA GLN A 89 5.06 9.29 1.48
C GLN A 89 4.71 8.27 0.42
N LEU A 90 4.85 7.00 0.76
CA LEU A 90 4.34 5.93 -0.10
C LEU A 90 2.80 5.97 -0.03
N GLN A 91 2.17 6.34 -1.15
CA GLN A 91 0.71 6.28 -1.27
C GLN A 91 0.30 4.87 -1.66
N LEU A 92 -0.15 4.10 -0.67
CA LEU A 92 -0.56 2.72 -0.84
C LEU A 92 -2.09 2.66 -0.90
N TYR A 93 -2.66 2.23 -2.01
CA TYR A 93 -4.09 2.00 -2.15
C TYR A 93 -4.36 0.52 -1.97
N VAL A 94 -5.27 0.20 -1.06
CA VAL A 94 -5.70 -1.15 -0.77
C VAL A 94 -7.10 -1.29 -1.30
N CYS A 95 -7.24 -1.97 -2.43
CA CYS A 95 -8.52 -2.29 -3.00
C CYS A 95 -8.97 -3.65 -2.48
N VAL A 96 -10.18 -3.69 -1.93
CA VAL A 96 -10.83 -4.93 -1.54
C VAL A 96 -11.62 -5.42 -2.74
N SER A 97 -11.15 -6.51 -3.36
CA SER A 97 -11.98 -7.21 -4.33
C SER A 97 -12.97 -8.02 -3.52
N SER A 98 -14.20 -7.52 -3.38
CA SER A 98 -15.31 -8.31 -2.84
C SER A 98 -15.37 -9.58 -3.66
N GLY A 99 -14.91 -10.69 -3.09
CA GLY A 99 -15.22 -11.98 -3.66
C GLY A 99 -16.73 -12.02 -3.79
N GLN A 100 -17.24 -12.25 -5.00
CA GLN A 100 -18.65 -12.50 -5.21
C GLN A 100 -19.08 -13.59 -4.22
N HIS A 101 -19.72 -13.19 -3.12
CA HIS A 101 -20.54 -14.10 -2.35
C HIS A 101 -21.72 -14.41 -3.28
N GLY A 102 -21.83 -15.68 -3.64
CA GLY A 102 -22.45 -16.11 -4.88
C GLY A 102 -23.93 -15.79 -5.05
N GLN A 103 -24.35 -15.96 -6.29
CA GLN A 103 -25.54 -16.74 -6.64
C GLN A 103 -25.17 -17.68 -7.78
#